data_AF-A0A1X0XXY8-F1
#
_entry.id   AF-A0A1X0XXY8-F1
#
_cell.length_a   1.000
_cell.length_b   1.000
_cell.length_c   1.000
_cell.angle_alpha   90.00
_cell.angle_beta   90.00
_cell.angle_gamma   90.00
#
_symmetry.space_group_name_H-M   'P 1'
#
loop_
_entity.id
_entity.type
_entity.pdbx_description
1 polymer ?
#
loop_
_entity_poly.entity_id
_entity_poly.type
_entity_poly.pdbx_seq_one_letter_code
_entity_poly.pdbx_strand_id
1 'polypeptide(L)'
;MVEEFLNTRAEPTHDLLTDAERAQEWSTRAAHAWARERGVQVQRPELAEGDEARLRDLRARVGALISGQGVAAADCFDFGVAAFAISVEGELRWQPIGHGWLWWSSVICGEVLLSQHMGTWKRLKQCRGDSCRVVFYDRSWNNSAALHAGRCEE
;
A
#
# COMPACT_ATOMS: atom_id res chain seq x y z
N MET A 1 4.66 -4.30 0.95
CA MET A 1 3.70 -3.69 0.02
C MET A 1 3.06 -2.40 0.53
N VAL A 2 2.25 -2.40 1.61
CA VAL A 2 1.53 -1.16 2.05
C VAL A 2 2.48 -0.02 2.41
N GLU A 3 3.58 -0.29 3.11
CA GLU A 3 4.63 0.69 3.41
C GLU A 3 5.17 1.36 2.13
N GLU A 4 5.58 0.55 1.14
CA GLU A 4 6.12 1.03 -0.13
C GLU A 4 5.09 1.89 -0.90
N PHE A 5 3.83 1.47 -0.93
CA PHE A 5 2.76 2.24 -1.58
C PHE A 5 2.56 3.61 -0.94
N LEU A 6 2.54 3.69 0.39
CA LEU A 6 2.41 4.97 1.09
C LEU A 6 3.62 5.87 0.87
N ASN A 7 4.81 5.28 0.76
CA ASN A 7 6.07 5.96 0.50
C ASN A 7 6.28 6.39 -0.96
N THR A 8 5.30 6.18 -1.85
CA THR A 8 5.32 6.81 -3.19
C THR A 8 5.36 8.34 -3.14
N ARG A 9 5.06 8.96 -1.99
CA ARG A 9 5.25 10.39 -1.70
C ARG A 9 6.07 10.61 -0.43
N ALA A 10 7.05 9.75 -0.17
CA ALA A 10 7.95 9.91 0.99
C ALA A 10 8.78 11.20 0.90
N GLU A 11 9.22 11.55 -0.32
CA GLU A 11 9.96 12.77 -0.60
C GLU A 11 9.00 13.90 -1.02
N PRO A 12 9.03 15.07 -0.37
CA PRO A 12 8.11 16.17 -0.68
C PRO A 12 8.12 16.63 -2.14
N THR A 13 9.28 16.53 -2.80
CA THR A 13 9.50 16.95 -4.18
C THR A 13 9.32 15.83 -5.20
N HIS A 14 9.06 14.60 -4.76
CA HIS A 14 9.01 13.43 -5.63
C HIS A 14 7.82 12.54 -5.27
N ASP A 15 6.74 12.69 -6.05
CA ASP A 15 5.57 11.81 -5.98
C ASP A 15 5.56 10.87 -7.20
N LEU A 16 5.72 9.57 -6.95
CA LEU A 16 5.71 8.53 -7.99
C LEU A 16 4.33 8.37 -8.64
N LEU A 17 3.28 8.92 -8.05
CA LEU A 17 1.91 8.87 -8.57
C LEU A 17 1.47 10.22 -9.15
N THR A 18 2.43 11.09 -9.48
CA THR A 18 2.13 12.43 -10.01
C THR A 18 1.69 12.41 -11.46
N ASP A 19 2.19 11.47 -12.26
CA ASP A 19 1.92 11.31 -13.68
C ASP A 19 1.87 9.82 -14.04
N ALA A 20 1.27 9.53 -15.20
CA ALA A 20 0.98 8.16 -15.63
C ALA A 20 2.25 7.33 -15.88
N GLU A 21 3.32 7.94 -16.39
CA GLU A 21 4.57 7.24 -16.71
C GLU A 21 5.23 6.74 -15.41
N ARG A 22 5.45 7.63 -14.44
CA ARG A 22 6.02 7.27 -13.14
C ARG A 22 5.13 6.31 -12.36
N ALA A 23 3.81 6.50 -12.43
CA ALA A 23 2.87 5.60 -11.79
C ALA A 23 2.95 4.19 -12.39
N GLN A 24 3.09 4.08 -13.72
CA GLN A 24 3.26 2.79 -14.40
C GLN A 24 4.61 2.14 -14.07
N GLU A 25 5.70 2.90 -13.97
CA GLU A 25 7.01 2.39 -13.55
C GLU A 25 6.96 1.82 -12.13
N TRP A 26 6.38 2.58 -11.19
CA TRP A 26 6.15 2.11 -9.83
C TRP A 26 5.27 0.86 -9.81
N SER A 27 4.12 0.89 -10.50
CA SER A 27 3.17 -0.23 -10.60
C SER A 27 3.87 -1.51 -11.10
N THR A 28 4.68 -1.39 -12.15
CA THR A 28 5.44 -2.51 -12.71
C THR A 28 6.36 -3.14 -11.67
N ARG A 29 7.21 -2.31 -11.03
CA ARG A 29 8.18 -2.78 -10.04
C ARG A 29 7.51 -3.37 -8.80
N ALA A 30 6.48 -2.70 -8.29
CA ALA A 30 5.75 -3.12 -7.10
C ALA A 30 4.95 -4.41 -7.35
N ALA A 31 4.32 -4.58 -8.53
CA ALA A 31 3.59 -5.80 -8.87
C ALA A 31 4.55 -7.00 -8.94
N HIS A 32 5.75 -6.84 -9.51
CA HIS A 32 6.77 -7.89 -9.50
C HIS A 32 7.24 -8.25 -8.09
N ALA A 33 7.46 -7.27 -7.21
CA ALA A 33 7.84 -7.52 -5.83
C ALA A 33 6.73 -8.28 -5.08
N TRP A 34 5.48 -7.84 -5.22
CA TRP A 34 4.30 -8.47 -4.62
C TRP A 34 4.14 -9.93 -5.06
N ALA A 35 4.21 -10.17 -6.38
CA ALA A 35 4.08 -11.50 -6.97
C ALA A 35 5.16 -12.46 -6.47
N ARG A 36 6.42 -11.98 -6.41
CA ARG A 36 7.56 -12.75 -5.92
C ARG A 36 7.43 -13.14 -4.44
N GLU A 37 7.00 -12.21 -3.59
CA GLU A 37 6.81 -12.48 -2.14
C GLU A 37 5.73 -13.55 -1.89
N ARG A 38 4.73 -13.64 -2.76
CA ARG A 38 3.61 -14.58 -2.65
C ARG A 38 3.76 -15.86 -3.48
N GLY A 39 4.83 -15.98 -4.27
CA GLY A 39 5.04 -17.12 -5.16
C GLY A 39 3.93 -17.28 -6.22
N VAL A 40 3.29 -16.18 -6.62
CA VAL A 40 2.22 -16.17 -7.63
C VAL A 40 2.70 -15.52 -8.92
N GLN A 41 2.11 -15.92 -10.05
CA GLN A 41 2.28 -15.22 -11.31
C GLN A 41 1.12 -14.23 -11.47
N VAL A 42 1.44 -12.98 -11.75
CA VAL A 42 0.45 -11.94 -11.98
C VAL A 42 0.77 -11.25 -13.29
N GLN A 43 -0.26 -11.01 -14.09
CA GLN A 43 -0.15 -10.06 -15.17
C GLN A 43 0.07 -8.66 -14.60
N ARG A 44 1.08 -7.96 -15.13
CA ARG A 44 1.37 -6.58 -14.77
C ARG A 44 0.11 -5.72 -14.97
N PRO A 45 -0.33 -4.95 -13.97
CA PRO A 45 -1.41 -4.00 -14.15
C PRO A 45 -0.97 -2.89 -15.12
N GLU A 46 -1.70 -2.75 -16.22
CA GLU A 46 -1.62 -1.59 -17.09
C GLU A 46 -2.54 -0.51 -16.52
N LEU A 47 -1.96 0.63 -16.18
CA LEU A 47 -2.67 1.79 -15.68
C LEU A 47 -3.30 2.56 -16.85
N ALA A 48 -4.58 2.90 -16.70
CA ALA A 48 -5.26 3.79 -17.63
C ALA A 48 -4.96 5.26 -17.29
N GLU A 49 -5.28 6.17 -18.22
CA GLU A 49 -5.22 7.61 -17.95
C GLU A 49 -6.14 7.98 -16.77
N GLY A 50 -5.60 8.68 -15.77
CA GLY A 50 -6.32 9.08 -14.55
C GLY A 50 -6.22 8.08 -13.40
N ASP A 51 -5.66 6.89 -13.62
CA ASP A 51 -5.42 5.91 -12.55
C ASP A 51 -4.46 6.44 -11.49
N GLU A 52 -3.50 7.28 -11.86
CA GLU A 52 -2.57 7.91 -10.93
C GLU A 52 -3.29 8.80 -9.90
N ALA A 53 -4.35 9.51 -10.31
CA ALA A 53 -5.19 10.27 -9.40
C ALA A 53 -5.97 9.34 -8.44
N ARG A 54 -6.52 8.24 -8.95
CA ARG A 54 -7.20 7.23 -8.13
C ARG A 54 -6.28 6.55 -7.12
N LEU A 55 -5.04 6.27 -7.52
CA LEU A 55 -4.01 5.74 -6.62
C LEU A 55 -3.63 6.74 -5.53
N ARG A 56 -3.58 8.05 -5.85
CA ARG A 56 -3.37 9.10 -4.83
C ARG A 56 -4.52 9.18 -3.83
N ASP A 57 -5.77 9.03 -4.29
CA ASP A 57 -6.94 8.97 -3.42
C ASP A 57 -6.90 7.74 -2.50
N LEU A 58 -6.58 6.56 -3.05
CA LEU A 58 -6.38 5.34 -2.27
C LEU A 58 -5.28 5.55 -1.20
N ARG A 59 -4.15 6.13 -1.59
CA ARG A 59 -3.04 6.42 -0.67
C ARG A 59 -3.46 7.33 0.48
N ALA A 60 -4.24 8.38 0.20
CA ALA A 60 -4.76 9.27 1.22
C ALA A 60 -5.68 8.54 2.21
N ARG A 61 -6.56 7.67 1.72
CA ARG A 61 -7.46 6.86 2.55
C ARG A 61 -6.69 5.89 3.45
N VAL A 62 -5.71 5.17 2.90
CA VAL A 62 -4.88 4.24 3.69
C VAL A 62 -4.00 4.99 4.70
N GLY A 63 -3.50 6.17 4.35
CA GLY A 63 -2.78 7.05 5.29
C GLY A 63 -3.64 7.51 6.47
N ALA A 64 -4.92 7.81 6.24
CA ALA A 64 -5.87 8.15 7.30
C ALA A 64 -6.06 6.98 8.29
N LEU A 65 -6.12 5.74 7.78
CA LEU A 65 -6.22 4.53 8.62
C LEU A 65 -5.02 4.37 9.56
N ILE A 66 -3.80 4.71 9.11
CA ILE A 66 -2.58 4.67 9.96
C ILE A 66 -2.62 5.76 11.03
N SER A 67 -3.12 6.94 10.67
CA SER A 67 -3.23 8.08 11.59
C SER A 67 -4.36 7.91 12.61
N GLY A 68 -5.13 6.81 12.55
CA GLY A 68 -6.31 6.58 13.38
C GLY A 68 -7.46 7.54 13.06
N GLN A 69 -7.36 8.28 11.96
CA GLN A 69 -8.42 9.14 11.46
C GLN A 69 -9.46 8.24 10.80
N GLY A 70 -10.69 8.24 11.33
CA GLY A 70 -11.79 7.56 10.69
C GLY A 70 -11.98 8.11 9.28
N VAL A 71 -12.01 7.23 8.27
CA VAL A 71 -12.44 7.63 6.93
C VAL A 71 -13.94 7.88 7.02
N ALA A 72 -14.38 9.11 6.74
CA ALA A 72 -15.81 9.41 6.72
C ALA A 72 -16.51 8.41 5.79
N ALA A 73 -17.56 7.75 6.28
CA ALA A 73 -18.28 6.68 5.59
C ALA A 73 -19.11 7.16 4.37
N ALA A 74 -18.74 8.30 3.77
CA ALA A 74 -19.56 9.03 2.81
C ALA A 74 -19.23 8.75 1.33
N ASP A 75 -18.05 8.19 1.02
CA ASP A 75 -17.70 7.88 -0.37
C ASP A 75 -17.73 6.37 -0.61
N CYS A 76 -18.55 5.93 -1.58
CA CYS A 76 -18.42 4.63 -2.21
C CYS A 76 -17.07 4.57 -2.94
N PHE A 77 -16.01 4.20 -2.21
CA PHE A 77 -14.71 3.93 -2.80
C PHE A 77 -14.69 2.48 -3.27
N ASP A 78 -14.42 2.28 -4.56
CA ASP A 78 -14.29 0.93 -5.10
C ASP A 78 -12.96 0.33 -4.63
N PHE A 79 -13.05 -0.76 -3.87
CA PHE A 79 -11.90 -1.46 -3.32
C PHE A 79 -11.38 -2.58 -4.24
N GLY A 80 -11.99 -2.73 -5.43
CA GLY A 80 -11.68 -3.79 -6.37
C GLY A 80 -12.23 -5.15 -5.93
N VAL A 81 -11.85 -6.18 -6.68
CA VAL A 81 -12.28 -7.57 -6.44
C VAL A 81 -11.08 -8.41 -6.05
N ALA A 82 -11.27 -9.35 -5.11
CA ALA A 82 -10.32 -10.40 -4.80
C ALA A 82 -10.98 -11.76 -4.99
N ALA A 83 -10.26 -12.71 -5.58
CA ALA A 83 -10.68 -14.10 -5.66
C ALA A 83 -9.87 -14.97 -4.70
N PHE A 84 -10.50 -16.03 -4.24
CA PHE A 84 -9.88 -17.05 -3.41
C PHE A 84 -9.70 -18.34 -4.21
N ALA A 85 -8.57 -19.00 -3.99
CA ALA A 85 -8.26 -20.30 -4.55
C ALA A 85 -7.61 -21.17 -3.48
N ILE A 86 -7.78 -22.49 -3.60
CA ILE A 86 -7.10 -23.46 -2.74
C ILE A 86 -5.97 -24.08 -3.57
N SER A 87 -4.74 -24.04 -3.06
CA SER A 87 -3.60 -24.65 -3.74
C SER A 87 -3.68 -26.18 -3.71
N VAL A 88 -2.85 -26.85 -4.50
CA VAL A 88 -2.79 -28.32 -4.50
C VAL A 88 -2.31 -28.88 -3.15
N GLU A 89 -1.58 -28.08 -2.38
CA GLU A 89 -1.17 -28.36 -1.00
C GLU A 89 -2.26 -28.08 0.05
N GLY A 90 -3.44 -27.61 -0.37
CA GLY A 90 -4.56 -27.31 0.51
C GLY A 90 -4.52 -25.92 1.17
N GLU A 91 -3.62 -25.03 0.73
CA GLU A 91 -3.53 -23.68 1.29
C GLU A 91 -4.56 -22.75 0.65
N LEU A 92 -5.33 -22.03 1.46
CA LEU A 92 -6.20 -20.96 0.98
C LEU A 92 -5.35 -19.74 0.61
N ARG A 93 -5.43 -19.32 -0.65
CA ARG A 93 -4.75 -18.16 -1.20
C ARG A 93 -5.77 -17.16 -1.74
N TRP A 94 -5.42 -15.88 -1.70
CA TRP A 94 -6.19 -14.84 -2.36
C TRP A 94 -5.34 -14.17 -3.43
N GLN A 95 -6.01 -13.67 -4.47
CA GLN A 95 -5.40 -12.89 -5.52
C GLN A 95 -6.30 -11.70 -5.92
N PRO A 96 -5.72 -10.53 -6.19
CA PRO A 96 -6.45 -9.41 -6.76
C PRO A 96 -6.95 -9.76 -8.17
N ILE A 97 -8.19 -9.37 -8.45
CA ILE A 97 -8.78 -9.37 -9.79
C ILE A 97 -9.03 -7.91 -10.19
N GLY A 98 -8.86 -7.63 -11.47
CA GLY A 98 -9.13 -6.34 -12.07
C GLY A 98 -7.96 -5.87 -12.92
N HIS A 99 -8.05 -4.61 -13.32
CA HIS A 99 -7.06 -3.93 -14.14
C HIS A 99 -6.75 -2.55 -13.53
N GLY A 100 -5.66 -1.92 -13.98
CA GLY A 100 -5.30 -0.57 -13.58
C GLY A 100 -5.23 -0.38 -12.07
N TRP A 101 -5.73 0.77 -11.61
CA TRP A 101 -5.75 1.11 -10.18
C TRP A 101 -6.63 0.19 -9.33
N LEU A 102 -7.69 -0.43 -9.88
CA LEU A 102 -8.58 -1.32 -9.11
C LEU A 102 -7.85 -2.59 -8.68
N TRP A 103 -6.94 -3.10 -9.51
CA TRP A 103 -6.07 -4.21 -9.12
C TRP A 103 -5.22 -3.84 -7.89
N TRP A 104 -4.64 -2.63 -7.89
CA TRP A 104 -3.88 -2.12 -6.75
C TRP A 104 -4.75 -1.87 -5.52
N SER A 105 -5.97 -1.39 -5.71
CA SER A 105 -6.91 -1.23 -4.61
C SER A 105 -7.18 -2.56 -3.91
N SER A 106 -7.44 -3.63 -4.67
CA SER A 106 -7.60 -4.99 -4.11
C SER A 106 -6.35 -5.45 -3.37
N VAL A 107 -5.16 -5.23 -3.96
CA VAL A 107 -3.90 -5.59 -3.32
C VAL A 107 -3.74 -4.90 -1.97
N ILE A 108 -3.85 -3.57 -1.95
CA ILE A 108 -3.60 -2.78 -0.76
C ILE A 108 -4.63 -3.11 0.32
N CYS A 109 -5.91 -3.25 -0.02
CA CYS A 109 -6.95 -3.66 0.92
C CYS A 109 -6.70 -5.06 1.50
N GLY A 110 -6.30 -6.03 0.67
CA GLY A 110 -5.96 -7.37 1.13
C GLY A 110 -4.76 -7.38 2.09
N GLU A 111 -3.72 -6.60 1.81
CA GLU A 111 -2.55 -6.47 2.68
C GLU A 111 -2.87 -5.73 3.99
N VAL A 112 -3.72 -4.70 3.95
CA VAL A 112 -4.22 -4.01 5.15
C VAL A 112 -5.01 -4.99 6.02
N LEU A 113 -5.96 -5.73 5.43
CA LEU A 113 -6.80 -6.70 6.15
C LEU A 113 -5.94 -7.77 6.83
N LEU A 114 -4.99 -8.38 6.10
CA LEU A 114 -4.11 -9.41 6.64
C LEU A 114 -3.22 -8.86 7.77
N SER A 115 -2.63 -7.69 7.59
CA SER A 115 -1.76 -7.09 8.62
C SER A 115 -2.54 -6.69 9.88
N GLN A 116 -3.80 -6.26 9.74
CA GLN A 116 -4.69 -6.03 10.89
C GLN A 116 -4.98 -7.34 11.62
N HIS A 117 -5.33 -8.40 10.90
CA HIS A 117 -5.64 -9.71 11.49
C HIS A 117 -4.42 -10.34 12.18
N MET A 118 -3.23 -10.20 11.58
CA MET A 118 -1.96 -10.67 12.16
C MET A 118 -1.43 -9.76 13.28
N GLY A 119 -2.09 -8.64 13.56
CA GLY A 119 -1.68 -7.69 14.60
C GLY A 119 -0.40 -6.92 14.28
N THR A 120 0.07 -6.94 13.01
CA THR A 120 1.27 -6.23 12.55
C THR A 120 0.95 -4.81 12.07
N TRP A 121 -0.32 -4.50 11.77
CA TRP A 121 -0.75 -3.16 11.34
C TRP A 121 -0.32 -2.04 12.30
N LYS A 122 -0.45 -2.28 13.61
CA LYS A 122 -0.07 -1.31 14.67
C LYS A 122 1.41 -0.93 14.69
N ARG A 123 2.26 -1.67 13.97
CA ARG A 123 3.69 -1.37 13.82
C ARG A 123 3.96 -0.47 12.62
N LEU A 124 3.05 -0.35 11.67
CA LEU A 124 3.19 0.58 10.57
C LEU A 124 2.87 2.00 11.07
N LYS A 125 3.82 2.92 10.93
CA LYS A 125 3.75 4.29 11.48
C LYS A 125 4.27 5.32 10.49
N GLN A 126 3.82 6.56 10.61
CA GLN A 126 4.42 7.69 9.91
C GLN A 126 5.50 8.36 10.79
N CYS A 127 6.65 8.76 10.23
CA CYS A 127 7.70 9.51 10.96
C CYS A 127 7.09 10.79 11.55
N ARG A 128 7.44 11.09 12.80
CA ARG A 128 7.02 12.31 13.50
C ARG A 128 7.90 13.54 13.27
N GLY A 129 8.95 13.45 12.45
CA GLY A 129 9.82 14.58 12.16
C GLY A 129 9.09 15.70 11.42
N ASP A 130 9.45 16.95 11.70
CA ASP A 130 8.83 18.14 11.12
C ASP A 130 9.16 18.21 9.63
N SER A 131 8.18 17.84 8.79
CA SER A 131 8.21 17.68 7.32
C SER A 131 8.38 16.25 6.80
N CYS A 132 8.72 15.29 7.65
CA CYS A 132 8.83 13.91 7.20
C CYS A 132 7.43 13.28 7.01
N ARG A 133 7.28 12.55 5.90
CA ARG A 133 6.06 11.80 5.54
C ARG A 133 6.32 10.32 5.32
N VAL A 134 7.55 9.86 5.58
CA VAL A 134 7.93 8.45 5.47
C VAL A 134 7.08 7.60 6.41
N VAL A 135 6.48 6.57 5.86
CA VAL A 135 5.86 5.47 6.59
C VAL A 135 6.89 4.36 6.77
N PHE A 136 6.94 3.77 7.95
CA PHE A 136 7.90 2.72 8.30
C PHE A 136 7.27 1.69 9.23
N TYR A 137 7.74 0.45 9.13
CA TYR A 137 7.50 -0.57 10.15
C TYR A 137 8.39 -0.37 11.38
N ASP A 138 7.75 -0.20 12.54
CA ASP A 138 8.38 -0.17 13.84
C ASP A 138 8.90 -1.56 14.24
N ARG A 139 10.23 -1.70 14.16
CA ARG A 139 10.98 -2.90 14.53
C ARG A 139 11.44 -2.89 15.98
N SER A 140 11.13 -1.86 16.77
CA SER A 140 11.40 -1.84 18.21
C SER A 140 10.61 -2.93 18.92
N TRP A 141 11.19 -3.44 20.00
CA TRP A 141 10.60 -4.53 20.75
C TRP A 141 9.21 -4.15 21.32
N ASN A 142 9.10 -2.95 21.90
CA ASN A 142 7.91 -2.42 22.54
C ASN A 142 7.00 -1.56 21.63
N ASN A 143 7.24 -1.51 20.32
CA ASN A 143 6.49 -0.66 19.38
C ASN A 143 6.49 0.82 19.77
N SER A 144 7.63 1.35 20.24
CA SER A 144 7.76 2.74 20.72
C SER A 144 8.46 3.69 19.74
N ALA A 145 8.93 3.22 18.58
CA ALA A 145 9.61 4.10 17.64
C ALA A 145 8.64 5.17 17.10
N ALA A 146 9.10 6.42 17.13
CA ALA A 146 8.38 7.60 16.62
C ALA A 146 9.01 8.15 15.32
N LEU A 147 10.28 7.85 15.10
CA LEU A 147 11.06 8.25 13.93
C LEU A 147 11.50 7.00 13.17
N HIS A 148 11.60 7.11 11.85
CA HIS A 148 12.18 6.04 11.04
C HIS A 148 13.71 6.00 11.23
N ALA A 149 14.34 4.86 10.91
CA ALA A 149 15.79 4.72 11.05
C ALA A 149 16.52 5.56 9.98
N GLY A 150 17.49 6.38 10.39
CA GLY A 150 18.16 7.34 9.52
C GLY A 150 17.62 8.76 9.72
N ARG A 151 18.34 9.77 9.21
CA ARG A 151 18.24 11.21 9.50
C ARG A 151 16.82 11.85 9.30
N CYS A 152 15.82 11.47 10.11
CA CYS A 152 14.75 12.38 10.50
C CYS A 152 15.42 13.31 11.54
N GLU A 153 15.96 14.45 11.10
CA GLU A 153 16.32 15.53 12.05
C GLU A 153 15.01 16.05 12.67
N GLU A 154 15.04 16.31 13.98
CA GLU A 154 13.90 16.88 14.73
C GLU A 154 13.56 18.28 14.24
#